data_AF-A0A1B0C1T3-F1
#
_entry.id   AF-A0A1B0C1T3-F1
#
_cell.length_a   1.000
_cell.length_b   1.000
_cell.length_c   1.000
_cell.angle_alpha   90.00
_cell.angle_beta   90.00
_cell.angle_gamma   90.00
#
_symmetry.space_group_name_H-M   'P 1'
#
loop_
_entity.id
_entity.type
_entity.pdbx_description
1 polymer ?
#
loop_
_entity_poly.entity_id
_entity_poly.type
_entity_poly.pdbx_seq_one_letter_code
_entity_poly.pdbx_strand_id
1 'polypeptide(L)'
;MHLLEGKADPLKIIAKKFKNNIEIICFDEFFIADIADAMLLGKLVKYFLKLKITLIITSNTAPRDLYKNGLQRAQFLSTIALIHKNYTILNLDSGLDYRLLDTNNSKFWLYPINKKNKDKMEKFLFKFSTMQSDLVKKNVIFKINNRDIKALWVLDKISAFNFSELCVSTYQ
;
A
#
# COMPACT_ATOMS: atom_id res chain seq x y z
N MET A 1 20.85 -2.36 2.07
CA MET A 1 20.32 -3.60 2.68
C MET A 1 21.44 -4.64 2.86
N HIS A 2 22.64 -4.23 3.35
CA HIS A 2 23.84 -5.09 3.44
C HIS A 2 24.19 -5.59 4.85
N LEU A 3 23.44 -5.19 5.89
CA LEU A 3 23.82 -5.42 7.29
C LEU A 3 23.61 -6.86 7.81
N LEU A 4 23.09 -7.78 6.98
CA LEU A 4 22.72 -9.14 7.38
C LEU A 4 23.19 -10.24 6.40
N GLU A 5 24.00 -9.90 5.40
CA GLU A 5 24.61 -10.92 4.53
C GLU A 5 25.48 -11.87 5.38
N GLY A 6 25.28 -13.18 5.20
CA GLY A 6 26.04 -14.24 5.89
C GLY A 6 25.53 -14.65 7.28
N LYS A 7 24.45 -14.06 7.83
CA LYS A 7 23.89 -14.49 9.12
C LYS A 7 22.86 -15.61 8.97
N ALA A 8 22.92 -16.61 9.87
CA ALA A 8 21.92 -17.67 9.97
C ALA A 8 20.53 -17.08 10.31
N ASP A 9 19.59 -17.22 9.37
CA ASP A 9 18.20 -16.73 9.41
C ASP A 9 18.03 -15.24 9.77
N PRO A 10 18.20 -14.33 8.79
CA PRO A 10 18.07 -12.89 8.99
C PRO A 10 16.66 -12.46 9.46
N LEU A 11 15.61 -13.23 9.14
CA LEU A 11 14.23 -12.90 9.50
C LEU A 11 13.99 -13.08 11.00
N LYS A 12 14.64 -14.08 11.60
CA LYS A 12 14.63 -14.25 13.06
C LYS A 12 15.22 -13.03 13.76
N ILE A 13 16.32 -12.48 13.23
CA ILE A 13 16.98 -11.31 13.78
C ILE A 13 16.06 -10.09 13.67
N ILE A 14 15.44 -9.89 12.51
CA ILE A 14 14.49 -8.79 12.27
C ILE A 14 13.30 -8.90 13.22
N ALA A 15 12.68 -10.07 13.33
CA ALA A 15 11.54 -10.28 14.21
C ALA A 15 11.88 -10.05 15.69
N LYS A 16 13.08 -10.46 16.14
CA LYS A 16 13.57 -10.15 17.50
C LYS A 16 13.75 -8.65 17.71
N LYS A 17 14.31 -7.94 16.72
CA LYS A 17 14.46 -6.48 16.79
C LYS A 17 13.10 -5.80 16.89
N PHE A 18 12.11 -6.26 16.13
CA PHE A 18 10.74 -5.74 16.26
C PHE A 18 10.19 -6.01 17.65
N LYS A 19 10.33 -7.22 18.19
CA LYS A 19 9.77 -7.54 19.51
C LYS A 19 10.25 -6.61 20.63
N ASN A 20 11.48 -6.10 20.55
CA ASN A 20 12.00 -5.20 21.58
C ASN A 20 11.20 -3.88 21.70
N ASN A 21 10.63 -3.40 20.59
CA ASN A 21 9.99 -2.07 20.53
C ASN A 21 8.55 -2.11 20.00
N ILE A 22 8.08 -3.25 19.51
CA ILE A 22 6.83 -3.40 18.77
C ILE A 22 6.07 -4.62 19.28
N GLU A 23 4.84 -4.39 19.72
CA GLU A 23 3.90 -5.44 20.15
C GLU A 23 2.83 -5.73 19.12
N ILE A 24 2.47 -4.74 18.29
CA ILE A 24 1.45 -4.84 17.25
C ILE A 24 2.04 -4.36 15.93
N ILE A 25 1.86 -5.16 14.89
CA ILE A 25 2.19 -4.80 13.50
C ILE A 25 0.89 -4.80 12.71
N CYS A 26 0.64 -3.73 11.97
CA CYS A 26 -0.49 -3.61 11.05
C CYS A 26 0.03 -3.63 9.62
N PHE A 27 -0.45 -4.55 8.80
CA PHE A 27 -0.29 -4.50 7.35
C PHE A 27 -1.61 -4.08 6.72
N ASP A 28 -1.58 -2.94 6.04
CA ASP A 28 -2.70 -2.48 5.24
C ASP A 28 -2.57 -2.99 3.79
N GLU A 29 -3.70 -3.23 3.13
CA GLU A 29 -3.82 -3.66 1.73
C GLU A 29 -2.93 -4.85 1.35
N PHE A 30 -2.93 -5.89 2.19
CA PHE A 30 -2.05 -7.03 2.01
C PHE A 30 -2.36 -7.84 0.75
N PHE A 31 -1.37 -7.96 -0.14
CA PHE A 31 -1.45 -8.69 -1.40
C PHE A 31 -0.12 -9.40 -1.70
N ILE A 32 -0.19 -10.62 -2.26
CA ILE A 32 1.00 -11.43 -2.60
C ILE A 32 0.99 -11.72 -4.10
N ALA A 33 1.98 -11.20 -4.82
CA ALA A 33 2.11 -11.38 -6.27
C ALA A 33 3.16 -12.44 -6.66
N ASP A 34 4.19 -12.65 -5.84
CA ASP A 34 5.30 -13.57 -6.13
C ASP A 34 5.58 -14.57 -4.99
N ILE A 35 6.35 -15.61 -5.33
CA ILE A 35 6.67 -16.72 -4.42
C ILE A 35 7.67 -16.32 -3.34
N ALA A 36 8.61 -15.41 -3.62
CA ALA A 36 9.61 -14.98 -2.66
C ALA A 36 8.95 -14.21 -1.51
N ASP A 37 8.04 -13.31 -1.84
CA ASP A 37 7.19 -12.59 -0.88
C ASP A 37 6.33 -13.55 -0.06
N ALA A 38 5.72 -14.55 -0.71
CA ALA A 38 4.94 -15.58 -0.03
C ALA A 38 5.79 -16.35 1.01
N MET A 39 7.00 -16.76 0.63
CA MET A 39 7.93 -17.48 1.51
C MET A 39 8.45 -16.60 2.64
N LEU A 40 8.76 -15.34 2.35
CA LEU A 40 9.22 -14.34 3.31
C LEU A 40 8.16 -14.12 4.39
N LEU A 41 6.92 -13.86 3.97
CA LEU A 41 5.77 -13.69 4.85
C LEU A 41 5.58 -14.93 5.73
N GLY A 42 5.59 -16.13 5.14
CA GLY A 42 5.37 -17.36 5.87
C GLY A 42 6.38 -17.58 7.00
N LYS A 43 7.64 -17.19 6.78
CA LYS A 43 8.67 -17.21 7.84
C LYS A 43 8.43 -16.12 8.89
N LEU A 44 8.08 -14.90 8.48
CA LEU A 44 7.82 -13.80 9.41
C LEU A 44 6.62 -14.07 10.33
N VAL A 45 5.49 -14.55 9.78
CA VAL A 45 4.30 -14.92 10.57
C VAL A 45 4.66 -15.96 11.64
N LYS A 46 5.46 -16.98 11.30
CA LYS A 46 5.95 -17.96 12.28
C LYS A 46 6.77 -17.32 13.39
N TYR A 47 7.62 -16.35 13.07
CA TYR A 47 8.42 -15.65 14.07
C TYR A 47 7.60 -14.70 14.93
N PHE A 48 6.66 -13.96 14.35
CA PHE A 48 5.77 -13.06 15.08
C PHE A 48 4.90 -13.82 16.07
N LEU A 49 4.33 -14.95 15.67
CA LEU A 49 3.59 -15.84 16.58
C LEU A 49 4.48 -16.33 17.74
N LYS A 50 5.69 -16.82 17.45
CA LYS A 50 6.63 -17.30 18.48
C LYS A 50 7.05 -16.21 19.46
N LEU A 51 7.20 -14.98 18.98
CA LEU A 51 7.62 -13.83 19.77
C LEU A 51 6.45 -13.08 20.41
N LYS A 52 5.21 -13.55 20.23
CA LYS A 52 3.98 -12.88 20.70
C LYS A 52 3.94 -11.41 20.24
N ILE A 53 4.14 -11.23 18.93
CA ILE A 53 3.83 -9.98 18.23
C ILE A 53 2.45 -10.18 17.59
N THR A 54 1.51 -9.30 17.90
CA THR A 54 0.17 -9.31 17.33
C THR A 54 0.24 -8.76 15.91
N LEU A 55 -0.40 -9.45 14.98
CA LEU A 55 -0.47 -9.02 13.58
C LEU A 55 -1.91 -8.71 13.22
N ILE A 56 -2.14 -7.51 12.69
CA ILE A 56 -3.41 -7.07 12.11
C ILE A 56 -3.18 -6.91 10.61
N ILE A 57 -4.04 -7.53 9.80
CA ILE A 57 -3.91 -7.50 8.34
C ILE A 57 -5.26 -7.12 7.75
N THR A 58 -5.28 -6.14 6.85
CA THR A 58 -6.40 -5.90 5.93
C THR A 58 -6.03 -6.47 4.56
N SER A 59 -7.00 -7.05 3.85
CA SER A 59 -6.80 -7.56 2.50
C SER A 59 -8.12 -7.65 1.75
N ASN A 60 -8.09 -7.36 0.46
CA ASN A 60 -9.21 -7.63 -0.46
C ASN A 60 -9.28 -9.11 -0.86
N THR A 61 -8.34 -9.94 -0.42
CA THR A 61 -8.27 -11.37 -0.73
C THR A 61 -8.38 -12.19 0.55
N ALA A 62 -9.32 -13.13 0.59
CA ALA A 62 -9.44 -14.04 1.72
C ALA A 62 -8.14 -14.86 1.92
N PRO A 63 -7.75 -15.21 3.18
CA PRO A 63 -6.51 -15.94 3.43
C PRO A 63 -6.31 -17.21 2.60
N ARG A 64 -7.38 -17.97 2.35
CA ARG A 64 -7.35 -19.19 1.51
C ARG A 64 -6.99 -18.92 0.05
N ASP A 65 -7.27 -17.71 -0.44
CA ASP A 65 -7.09 -17.26 -1.82
C ASP A 65 -5.81 -16.42 -1.97
N LEU A 66 -5.07 -16.13 -0.89
CA LEU A 66 -3.77 -15.47 -0.96
C LEU A 66 -2.81 -16.28 -1.82
N TYR A 67 -2.17 -15.64 -2.80
CA TYR A 67 -1.25 -16.27 -3.77
C TYR A 67 -1.89 -17.45 -4.55
N LYS A 68 -3.19 -17.36 -4.83
CA LYS A 68 -3.92 -18.33 -5.66
C LYS A 68 -3.32 -18.39 -7.06
N ASN A 69 -3.20 -19.61 -7.60
CA ASN A 69 -2.58 -19.89 -8.90
C ASN A 69 -1.10 -19.47 -9.03
N GLY A 70 -0.46 -19.06 -7.94
CA GLY A 70 0.95 -18.71 -7.93
C GLY A 70 1.86 -19.92 -8.17
N LEU A 71 3.02 -19.67 -8.77
CA LEU A 71 4.05 -20.67 -9.01
C LEU A 71 4.48 -21.31 -7.66
N GLN A 72 4.52 -22.64 -7.58
CA GLN A 72 4.89 -23.36 -6.36
C GLN A 72 4.03 -23.03 -5.12
N ARG A 73 2.76 -22.64 -5.32
CA ARG A 73 1.76 -22.37 -4.27
C ARG A 73 1.73 -23.40 -3.13
N ALA A 74 1.99 -24.68 -3.43
CA ALA A 74 2.04 -25.74 -2.43
C ALA A 74 2.94 -25.40 -1.22
N GLN A 75 4.05 -24.69 -1.43
CA GLN A 75 4.96 -24.28 -0.35
C GLN A 75 4.30 -23.24 0.59
N PHE A 76 3.40 -22.42 0.07
CA PHE A 76 2.69 -21.39 0.83
C PHE A 76 1.46 -21.92 1.58
N LEU A 77 0.92 -23.08 1.20
CA LEU A 77 -0.24 -23.68 1.87
C LEU A 77 -0.02 -23.88 3.37
N SER A 78 1.20 -24.21 3.78
CA SER A 78 1.57 -24.32 5.21
C SER A 78 1.41 -23.00 5.98
N THR A 79 1.64 -21.87 5.32
CA THR A 79 1.44 -20.53 5.90
C THR A 79 -0.04 -20.19 5.97
N ILE A 80 -0.82 -20.50 4.94
CA ILE A 80 -2.28 -20.32 4.97
C ILE A 80 -2.89 -21.12 6.14
N ALA A 81 -2.50 -22.38 6.30
CA ALA A 81 -2.94 -23.21 7.42
C ALA A 81 -2.54 -22.60 8.78
N LEU A 82 -1.33 -22.05 8.89
CA LEU A 82 -0.87 -21.35 10.08
C LEU A 82 -1.71 -20.10 10.38
N ILE A 83 -2.08 -19.33 9.35
CA ILE A 83 -2.94 -18.15 9.49
C ILE A 83 -4.30 -18.56 10.04
N HIS A 84 -4.96 -19.53 9.40
CA HIS A 84 -6.26 -20.04 9.84
C HIS A 84 -6.24 -20.60 11.27
N LYS A 85 -5.12 -21.20 11.69
CA LYS A 85 -4.99 -21.79 13.02
C LYS A 85 -4.81 -20.75 14.14
N ASN A 86 -4.13 -19.64 13.87
CA ASN A 86 -3.67 -18.73 14.92
C ASN A 86 -4.28 -17.32 14.86
N TYR A 87 -5.02 -16.98 13.81
CA TYR A 87 -5.62 -15.67 13.64
C TYR A 87 -7.14 -15.75 13.52
N THR A 88 -7.80 -14.73 14.06
CA THR A 88 -9.22 -14.49 13.81
C THR A 88 -9.39 -13.86 12.44
N ILE A 89 -10.19 -14.48 11.58
CA ILE A 89 -10.47 -13.98 10.23
C ILE A 89 -11.83 -13.29 10.26
N LEU A 90 -11.85 -11.99 9.99
CA LEU A 90 -13.07 -11.18 9.89
C LEU A 90 -13.32 -10.87 8.41
N ASN A 91 -14.46 -11.30 7.89
CA ASN A 91 -14.92 -10.90 6.56
C ASN A 91 -15.75 -9.62 6.68
N LEU A 92 -15.31 -8.54 6.02
CA LEU A 92 -15.97 -7.23 6.04
C LEU A 92 -16.83 -7.01 4.77
N ASP A 93 -17.56 -8.03 4.35
CA ASP A 93 -18.51 -7.92 3.25
C ASP A 93 -19.88 -7.46 3.77
N SER A 94 -20.02 -6.16 3.99
CA SER A 94 -21.29 -5.55 4.42
C SER A 94 -22.24 -5.27 3.26
N GLY A 95 -21.83 -5.55 2.01
CA GLY A 95 -22.53 -5.12 0.79
C GLY A 95 -22.63 -3.60 0.62
N LEU A 96 -22.09 -2.83 1.57
CA LEU A 96 -22.12 -1.38 1.61
C LEU A 96 -20.74 -0.85 1.26
N ASP A 97 -20.65 -0.18 0.12
CA ASP A 97 -19.46 0.58 -0.21
C ASP A 97 -19.48 1.91 0.57
N TYR A 98 -18.77 1.94 1.70
CA TYR A 98 -18.65 3.15 2.52
C TYR A 98 -18.05 4.34 1.77
N ARG A 99 -17.33 4.10 0.65
CA ARG A 99 -16.82 5.18 -0.21
C ARG A 99 -17.96 5.93 -0.91
N LEU A 100 -19.10 5.28 -1.13
CA LEU A 100 -20.27 5.87 -1.79
C LEU A 100 -21.15 6.65 -0.80
N LEU A 101 -21.12 6.30 0.49
CA LEU A 101 -21.95 6.96 1.50
C LEU A 101 -21.56 8.42 1.74
N ASP A 102 -20.29 8.77 1.55
CA ASP A 102 -19.78 10.14 1.75
C ASP A 102 -19.86 11.00 0.47
N THR A 103 -20.48 10.49 -0.60
CA THR A 103 -20.54 11.20 -1.88
C THR A 103 -21.73 12.16 -1.94
N ASN A 104 -21.53 13.34 -1.37
CA ASN A 104 -22.11 14.56 -1.96
C ASN A 104 -21.54 14.74 -3.39
N ASN A 105 -22.07 13.99 -4.37
CA ASN A 105 -22.06 14.21 -5.82
C ASN A 105 -20.72 14.62 -6.49
N SER A 106 -19.59 14.33 -5.87
CA SER A 106 -18.27 14.73 -6.36
C SER A 106 -17.81 13.74 -7.42
N LYS A 107 -18.00 14.07 -8.70
CA LYS A 107 -17.47 13.28 -9.82
C LYS A 107 -15.94 13.30 -9.76
N PHE A 108 -15.34 12.27 -9.16
CA PHE A 108 -13.88 12.06 -9.12
C PHE A 108 -13.29 11.78 -10.51
N TRP A 109 -14.12 11.34 -11.46
CA TRP A 109 -13.75 11.18 -12.86
C TRP A 109 -14.38 12.29 -13.69
N LEU A 110 -13.54 13.11 -14.34
CA LEU A 110 -13.97 14.21 -15.20
C LEU A 110 -13.51 13.97 -16.64
N TYR A 111 -14.46 13.93 -17.55
CA TYR A 111 -14.25 13.74 -18.99
C TYR A 111 -15.13 14.73 -19.78
N PRO A 112 -14.70 15.24 -20.95
CA PRO A 112 -13.39 15.04 -21.58
C PRO A 112 -12.29 15.93 -20.99
N ILE A 113 -11.04 15.73 -21.42
CA ILE A 113 -9.92 16.60 -21.06
C ILE A 113 -10.14 17.97 -21.69
N ASN A 114 -10.62 18.93 -20.92
CA ASN A 114 -10.87 20.30 -21.33
C ASN A 114 -10.64 21.28 -20.17
N LYS A 115 -10.57 22.58 -20.49
CA LYS A 115 -10.32 23.63 -19.49
C LYS A 115 -11.35 23.61 -18.36
N LYS A 116 -12.65 23.49 -18.69
CA LYS A 116 -13.75 23.46 -17.71
C LYS A 116 -13.58 22.33 -16.67
N ASN A 117 -13.24 21.13 -17.11
CA ASN A 117 -13.04 19.98 -16.25
C ASN A 117 -11.74 20.07 -15.44
N LYS A 118 -10.68 20.65 -16.03
CA LYS A 118 -9.44 20.95 -15.30
C LYS A 118 -9.68 21.95 -14.17
N ASP A 119 -10.37 23.06 -14.45
CA ASP A 119 -10.70 24.08 -13.45
C ASP A 119 -11.59 23.50 -12.33
N LYS A 120 -12.53 22.62 -12.69
CA LYS A 120 -13.39 21.92 -11.72
C LYS A 120 -12.58 20.98 -10.82
N MET A 121 -11.63 20.23 -11.37
CA MET A 121 -10.72 19.36 -10.62
C MET A 121 -9.86 20.18 -9.66
N GLU A 122 -9.23 21.26 -10.14
CA GLU A 122 -8.37 22.13 -9.31
C GLU A 122 -9.17 22.75 -8.16
N LYS A 123 -10.35 23.32 -8.43
CA LYS A 123 -11.24 23.84 -7.38
C LYS A 123 -11.64 22.78 -6.36
N PHE A 124 -11.90 21.55 -6.80
CA PHE A 124 -12.27 20.45 -5.90
C PHE A 124 -11.09 20.07 -5.01
N LEU A 125 -9.91 19.86 -5.59
CA LEU A 125 -8.71 19.47 -4.86
C LEU A 125 -8.26 20.55 -3.87
N PHE A 126 -8.39 21.83 -4.22
CA PHE A 126 -8.07 22.93 -3.30
C PHE A 126 -8.97 23.01 -2.07
N LYS A 127 -10.15 22.37 -2.06
CA LYS A 127 -10.96 22.26 -0.83
C LYS A 127 -10.30 21.38 0.25
N PHE A 128 -9.41 20.48 -0.16
CA PHE A 128 -8.67 19.60 0.75
C PHE A 128 -7.34 20.22 1.21
N SER A 129 -6.92 21.35 0.64
CA SER A 129 -5.73 22.06 1.11
C SER A 129 -6.06 22.98 2.27
N THR A 130 -5.14 23.08 3.24
CA THR A 130 -5.25 24.04 4.35
C THR A 130 -4.72 25.43 3.99
N MET A 131 -4.19 25.60 2.78
CA MET A 131 -3.52 26.81 2.29
C MET A 131 -4.30 27.52 1.19
N GLN A 132 -4.04 28.82 1.02
CA GLN A 132 -4.60 29.63 -0.06
C GLN A 132 -4.05 29.18 -1.42
N SER A 133 -4.91 29.20 -2.45
CA SER A 133 -4.59 28.75 -3.81
C SER A 133 -3.43 29.49 -4.48
N ASP A 134 -3.08 30.69 -4.01
CA ASP A 134 -2.01 31.50 -4.61
C ASP A 134 -0.61 30.99 -4.24
N LEU A 135 -0.53 30.04 -3.31
CA LEU A 135 0.70 29.35 -2.91
C LEU A 135 1.02 28.11 -3.77
N VAL A 136 0.27 27.92 -4.87
CA VAL A 136 0.50 26.82 -5.81
C VAL A 136 1.91 26.92 -6.42
N LYS A 137 2.73 25.89 -6.18
CA LYS A 137 4.05 25.77 -6.79
C LYS A 137 3.96 24.96 -8.08
N LYS A 138 4.55 25.47 -9.15
CA LYS A 138 4.67 24.78 -10.44
C LYS A 138 6.10 24.32 -10.67
N ASN A 139 6.30 23.36 -11.58
CA ASN A 139 7.62 22.80 -11.92
C ASN A 139 8.36 22.16 -10.74
N VAL A 140 7.63 21.66 -9.74
CA VAL A 140 8.22 20.90 -8.63
C VAL A 140 8.59 19.51 -9.16
N ILE A 141 9.81 19.06 -8.88
CA ILE A 141 10.28 17.72 -9.22
C ILE A 141 10.41 16.93 -7.92
N PHE A 142 9.71 15.80 -7.86
CA PHE A 142 9.83 14.85 -6.77
C PHE A 142 10.82 13.76 -7.15
N LYS A 143 11.86 13.58 -6.34
CA LYS A 143 12.78 12.45 -6.49
C LYS A 143 12.26 11.28 -5.66
N ILE A 144 11.65 10.30 -6.32
CA ILE A 144 11.11 9.10 -5.68
C ILE A 144 11.93 7.90 -6.15
N ASN A 145 12.63 7.25 -5.21
CA ASN A 145 13.66 6.27 -5.51
C ASN A 145 14.68 6.86 -6.51
N ASN A 146 14.85 6.24 -7.68
CA ASN A 146 15.76 6.70 -8.73
C ASN A 146 15.03 7.40 -9.88
N ARG A 147 13.82 7.92 -9.65
CA ARG A 147 13.03 8.62 -10.67
C ARG A 147 12.71 10.04 -10.25
N ASP A 148 12.96 10.98 -11.16
CA ASP A 148 12.49 12.35 -11.07
C ASP A 148 11.10 12.43 -11.69
N ILE A 149 10.11 12.90 -10.92
CA ILE A 149 8.71 12.98 -11.32
C ILE A 149 8.27 14.43 -11.26
N LYS A 150 7.92 14.99 -12.41
CA LYS A 150 7.50 16.40 -12.51
C LYS A 150 6.03 16.59 -12.18
N ALA A 151 5.75 17.33 -11.11
CA ALA A 151 4.38 17.75 -10.80
C ALA A 151 3.90 18.85 -11.76
N LEU A 152 2.62 18.77 -12.15
CA LEU A 152 1.90 19.88 -12.78
C LEU A 152 1.84 21.06 -11.82
N TRP A 153 1.49 20.77 -10.57
CA TRP A 153 1.46 21.72 -9.47
C TRP A 153 1.45 21.01 -8.12
N VAL A 154 1.84 21.74 -7.07
CA VAL A 154 1.82 21.31 -5.67
C VAL A 154 1.19 22.42 -4.83
N LEU A 155 0.27 22.04 -3.95
CA LEU A 155 -0.35 22.93 -2.96
C LEU A 155 -0.51 22.17 -1.64
N ASP A 156 0.12 22.67 -0.57
CA ASP A 156 0.09 22.02 0.75
C ASP A 156 0.52 20.54 0.67
N LYS A 157 -0.36 19.60 1.05
CA LYS A 157 -0.14 18.15 0.97
C LYS A 157 -0.67 17.50 -0.30
N ILE A 158 -1.03 18.30 -1.31
CA ILE A 158 -1.67 17.85 -2.55
C ILE A 158 -0.73 18.13 -3.73
N SER A 159 -0.53 17.12 -4.58
CA SER A 159 0.26 17.23 -5.80
C SER A 159 -0.51 16.65 -6.99
N ALA A 160 -0.53 17.38 -8.10
CA ALA A 160 -1.14 16.91 -9.34
C ALA A 160 -0.07 16.53 -10.37
N PHE A 161 -0.33 15.46 -11.11
CA PHE A 161 0.57 14.90 -12.11
C PHE A 161 -0.20 14.53 -13.37
N ASN A 162 0.51 14.47 -14.50
CA ASN A 162 0.01 13.74 -15.66
C ASN A 162 0.14 12.23 -15.41
N PHE A 163 -0.81 11.44 -15.92
CA PHE A 163 -0.74 9.98 -15.84
C PHE A 163 0.56 9.43 -16.44
N SER A 164 1.01 9.96 -17.59
CA SER A 164 2.25 9.55 -18.23
C SER A 164 3.47 9.77 -17.35
N GLU A 165 3.49 10.83 -16.55
CA GLU A 165 4.59 11.13 -15.63
C GLU A 165 4.66 10.13 -14.46
N LEU A 166 3.51 9.61 -14.03
CA LEU A 166 3.45 8.62 -12.95
C LEU A 166 3.69 7.21 -13.45
N CYS A 167 3.11 6.84 -14.59
CA CYS A 167 2.97 5.44 -14.98
C CYS A 167 3.75 5.05 -16.25
N VAL A 168 4.27 6.03 -17.01
CA VAL A 168 4.89 5.76 -18.32
C VAL A 168 6.35 6.21 -18.39
N SER A 169 6.73 7.34 -17.78
CA SER A 169 8.12 7.79 -17.80
C SER A 169 9.03 6.76 -17.14
N THR A 170 9.86 6.11 -17.97
CA THR A 170 10.86 5.13 -17.57
C THR A 170 12.11 5.81 -17.03
N TYR A 171 12.85 5.05 -16.20
CA TYR A 171 14.18 5.39 -15.68
C TYR A 171 15.05 6.07 -16.75
N GLN A 172 15.55 7.27 -16.44
CA GLN A 172 16.73 7.82 -17.08
C GLN A 172 17.97 7.40 -16.30
#